data_AF-A0A0N4YA09-F1
#
_entry.id   AF-A0A0N4YA09-F1
#
_cell.length_a   1.000
_cell.length_b   1.000
_cell.length_c   1.000
_cell.angle_alpha   90.00
_cell.angle_beta   90.00
_cell.angle_gamma   90.00
#
_symmetry.space_group_name_H-M   'P 1'
#
loop_
_entity.id
_entity.type
_entity.pdbx_description
1 polymer ?
#
loop_
_entity_poly.entity_id
_entity_poly.type
_entity_poly.pdbx_seq_one_letter_code
_entity_poly.pdbx_strand_id
1 'polypeptide(L)'
;MVKAGVSRHWMMNLSKLKLTYKLSMQDPNSGFTIDPSQVTGEIAEQGQISIIITRKPGKVKEDKMLIEYSGEIKGRTLVRVVPIE
;
A
#
# COMPACT_ATOMS: atom_id res chain seq x y z
N MET A 1 20.86 -6.75 10.50
CA MET A 1 20.31 -5.48 9.97
C MET A 1 19.75 -5.78 8.60
N VAL A 2 18.50 -5.43 8.30
CA VAL A 2 17.89 -5.75 7.00
C VAL A 2 18.34 -4.72 5.97
N LYS A 3 18.73 -5.21 4.78
CA LYS A 3 19.13 -4.38 3.63
C LYS A 3 17.93 -3.64 3.06
N ALA A 4 18.18 -2.56 2.32
CA ALA A 4 17.12 -1.93 1.54
C ALA A 4 16.57 -2.91 0.51
N GLY A 5 15.28 -2.81 0.20
CA GLY A 5 14.62 -3.70 -0.75
C GLY A 5 13.42 -3.02 -1.39
N VAL A 6 13.10 -3.40 -2.62
CA VAL A 6 11.94 -2.90 -3.36
C VAL A 6 11.08 -4.10 -3.72
N SER A 7 9.78 -3.98 -3.48
CA SER A 7 8.81 -5.03 -3.78
C SER A 7 7.62 -4.45 -4.54
N ARG A 8 7.08 -5.23 -5.48
CA ARG A 8 5.88 -4.88 -6.24
C ARG A 8 4.72 -5.76 -5.77
N HIS A 9 3.59 -5.15 -5.49
CA HIS A 9 2.36 -5.82 -5.04
C HIS A 9 1.21 -5.47 -5.97
N TRP A 10 0.27 -6.39 -6.14
CA TRP A 10 -0.96 -6.15 -6.90
C TRP A 10 -2.09 -5.77 -5.95
N MET A 11 -2.78 -4.67 -6.25
CA MET A 11 -4.02 -4.28 -5.60
C MET A 11 -5.16 -4.41 -6.61
N MET A 12 -6.16 -5.22 -6.29
CA MET A 12 -7.27 -5.55 -7.17
C MET A 12 -8.57 -4.95 -6.62
N ASN A 13 -9.33 -4.29 -7.49
CA ASN A 13 -10.69 -3.89 -7.21
C ASN A 13 -11.62 -5.04 -7.60
N LEU A 14 -12.15 -5.77 -6.63
CA LEU A 14 -13.08 -6.88 -6.89
C LEU A 14 -14.55 -6.43 -7.04
N SER A 15 -14.82 -5.12 -6.89
CA SER A 15 -16.16 -4.58 -7.03
C SER A 15 -16.50 -4.29 -8.50
N LYS A 16 -17.80 -4.12 -8.77
CA LYS A 16 -18.31 -3.68 -10.08
C LYS A 16 -18.33 -2.15 -10.23
N LEU A 17 -17.68 -1.43 -9.31
CA LEU A 17 -17.69 0.03 -9.24
C LEU A 17 -16.24 0.52 -9.32
N LYS A 18 -16.00 1.62 -10.02
CA LYS A 18 -14.70 2.30 -9.96
C LYS A 18 -14.44 2.81 -8.54
N LEU A 19 -13.23 2.60 -8.04
CA LEU A 19 -12.81 3.05 -6.71
C LEU A 19 -11.67 4.05 -6.80
N THR A 20 -11.76 5.13 -6.04
CA THR A 20 -10.62 6.00 -5.72
C THR A 20 -9.96 5.47 -4.46
N TYR A 21 -8.63 5.49 -4.38
CA TYR A 21 -7.91 5.01 -3.21
C TYR A 21 -6.88 6.03 -2.70
N LYS A 22 -6.52 5.90 -1.43
CA LYS A 22 -5.41 6.57 -0.77
C LYS A 22 -4.65 5.58 0.11
N LEU A 23 -3.33 5.56 -0.03
CA LEU A 23 -2.43 4.71 0.73
C LEU A 23 -1.65 5.53 1.75
N SER A 24 -1.38 4.95 2.91
CA SER A 24 -0.49 5.58 3.90
C SER A 24 0.15 4.54 4.79
N MET A 25 1.35 4.82 5.29
CA MET A 25 1.91 4.06 6.41
C MET A 25 1.29 4.56 7.71
N GLN A 26 0.96 3.65 8.62
CA GLN A 26 0.36 4.00 9.92
C GLN A 26 1.37 4.71 10.82
N ASP A 27 2.63 4.27 10.81
CA ASP A 27 3.73 4.96 11.48
C ASP A 27 4.38 5.99 10.52
N PRO A 28 4.39 7.30 10.85
CA PRO A 28 5.09 8.30 10.03
C PRO A 28 6.60 8.04 9.96
N ASN A 29 7.16 7.35 10.96
CA ASN A 29 8.57 6.94 10.99
C ASN A 29 8.78 5.53 10.45
N SER A 30 7.86 5.06 9.59
CA SER A 30 7.94 3.74 9.01
C SER A 30 9.29 3.45 8.36
N GLY A 31 9.74 2.23 8.59
CA GLY A 31 10.84 1.63 7.86
C GLY A 31 10.51 1.34 6.40
N PHE A 32 9.26 1.53 5.98
CA PHE A 32 8.77 1.33 4.62
C PHE A 32 8.29 2.66 4.01
N THR A 33 8.31 2.74 2.69
CA THR A 33 7.71 3.82 1.91
C THR A 33 6.92 3.25 0.75
N ILE A 34 5.88 3.97 0.37
CA ILE A 34 5.11 3.74 -0.84
C ILE A 34 5.68 4.69 -1.89
N ASP A 35 5.72 4.27 -3.16
CA ASP A 35 6.04 5.20 -4.25
C ASP A 35 5.11 6.43 -4.19
N PRO A 36 5.65 7.66 -4.06
CA PRO A 36 4.83 8.86 -3.91
C PRO A 36 3.82 9.08 -5.04
N SER A 37 4.16 8.65 -6.26
CA SER A 37 3.27 8.74 -7.43
C SER A 37 2.07 7.80 -7.36
N GLN A 38 2.09 6.84 -6.43
CA GLN A 38 1.08 5.78 -6.29
C GLN A 38 0.26 5.91 -5.01
N VAL A 39 0.51 6.95 -4.18
CA VAL A 39 -0.18 7.17 -2.90
C VAL A 39 -1.69 7.38 -3.08
N THR A 40 -2.12 7.97 -4.20
CA THR A 40 -3.53 8.14 -4.56
C THR A 40 -3.75 7.74 -6.00
N GLY A 41 -4.96 7.28 -6.32
CA GLY A 41 -5.32 6.99 -7.69
C GLY A 41 -6.71 6.39 -7.80
N GLU A 42 -7.00 5.84 -8.97
CA GLU A 42 -8.24 5.14 -9.27
C GLU A 42 -7.94 3.70 -9.71
N ILE A 43 -8.85 2.78 -9.39
CA ILE A 43 -8.89 1.44 -9.96
C ILE A 43 -10.26 1.25 -10.57
N ALA A 44 -10.29 1.02 -11.89
CA ALA A 44 -11.52 0.69 -12.62
C ALA A 44 -12.24 -0.52 -11.99
N GLU A 45 -13.53 -0.65 -12.24
CA GLU A 45 -14.29 -1.85 -11.89
C GLU A 45 -13.57 -3.12 -12.35
N GLN A 46 -13.45 -4.10 -11.46
CA GLN A 46 -12.75 -5.37 -11.72
C GLN A 46 -11.28 -5.22 -12.18
N GLY A 47 -10.69 -4.02 -12.03
CA GLY A 47 -9.35 -3.71 -12.44
C GLY A 47 -8.29 -4.04 -11.39
N GLN A 48 -7.03 -3.88 -11.79
CA GLN A 48 -5.88 -4.03 -10.89
C GLN A 48 -4.80 -3.00 -11.20
N ILE A 49 -4.02 -2.65 -10.18
CA ILE A 49 -2.83 -1.83 -10.31
C ILE A 49 -1.67 -2.46 -9.54
N SER A 50 -0.44 -2.15 -9.96
CA SER A 50 0.74 -2.51 -9.18
C SER A 50 1.17 -1.35 -8.30
N ILE A 51 1.40 -1.62 -7.01
CA ILE A 51 2.01 -0.67 -6.08
C ILE A 51 3.43 -1.10 -5.73
N ILE A 52 4.30 -0.12 -5.49
CA ILE A 52 5.70 -0.33 -5.14
C ILE A 52 5.90 0.06 -3.67
N ILE A 53 6.41 -0.89 -2.89
CA ILE A 53 6.78 -0.69 -1.49
C ILE A 53 8.28 -0.87 -1.35
N THR A 54 8.94 0.16 -0.84
CA THR A 54 10.39 0.20 -0.59
C THR A 54 10.65 0.09 0.91
N ARG A 55 11.49 -0.86 1.30
CA ARG A 55 12.05 -1.00 2.64
C ARG A 55 13.33 -0.17 2.74
N LYS A 56 13.37 0.77 3.67
CA LYS A 56 14.58 1.53 4.05
C LYS A 56 15.57 0.60 4.79
N PRO A 57 16.88 0.86 4.78
CA PRO A 57 17.80 0.15 5.66
C PRO A 57 17.48 0.47 7.13
N GLY A 58 17.60 -0.51 8.03
CA GLY A 58 17.40 -0.27 9.47
C GLY A 58 17.07 -1.50 10.31
N LYS A 59 16.62 -1.24 11.55
CA LYS A 59 16.12 -2.28 12.47
C LYS A 59 14.91 -2.98 11.87
N VAL A 60 14.80 -4.28 12.11
CA VAL A 60 13.61 -5.06 11.75
C VAL A 60 12.46 -4.56 12.60
N LYS A 61 11.44 -3.99 11.95
CA LYS A 61 10.22 -3.50 12.59
C LYS A 61 9.08 -3.79 11.65
N GLU A 62 8.06 -4.48 12.15
CA GLU A 62 6.79 -4.64 11.43
C GLU A 62 6.03 -3.32 11.45
N ASP A 63 5.26 -3.08 10.40
CA ASP A 63 4.41 -1.90 10.30
C ASP A 63 3.07 -2.24 9.64
N LYS A 64 2.23 -1.23 9.51
CA LYS A 64 0.90 -1.32 8.93
C LYS A 64 0.74 -0.25 7.86
N MET A 65 0.20 -0.65 6.72
CA MET A 65 -0.24 0.24 5.66
C MET A 65 -1.77 0.33 5.71
N LEU A 66 -2.30 1.55 5.68
CA LEU A 66 -3.71 1.82 5.56
C LEU A 66 -4.05 2.08 4.08
N ILE A 67 -5.09 1.39 3.61
CA ILE A 67 -5.72 1.59 2.31
C ILE A 67 -7.12 2.15 2.56
N GLU A 68 -7.33 3.41 2.23
CA GLU A 68 -8.65 4.04 2.23
C GLU A 68 -9.19 4.01 0.81
N TYR A 69 -10.45 3.63 0.62
CA TYR A 69 -11.09 3.64 -0.69
C TYR A 69 -12.48 4.26 -0.63
N SER A 70 -12.84 4.94 -1.71
CA SER A 70 -14.07 5.71 -1.86
C SER A 70 -14.60 5.65 -3.29
N GLY A 71 -15.79 6.21 -3.49
CA GLY A 71 -16.61 6.10 -4.69
C GLY A 71 -18.06 5.91 -4.25
N GLU A 72 -18.77 5.00 -4.90
CA GLU A 72 -20.09 4.54 -4.45
C GLU A 72 -20.02 3.63 -3.22
N ILE A 73 -18.88 2.99 -2.99
CA ILE A 73 -18.56 2.25 -1.75
C ILE A 73 -17.41 2.96 -1.05
N LYS A 74 -17.47 3.01 0.29
CA LYS A 74 -16.43 3.59 1.14
C LYS A 74 -15.96 2.55 2.14
N GLY A 75 -14.66 2.51 2.39
CA GLY A 75 -14.10 1.61 3.37
C GLY A 75 -12.62 1.84 3.62
N ARG A 76 -12.10 1.06 4.56
CA ARG A 76 -10.68 1.07 4.93
C ARG A 76 -10.20 -0.35 5.17
N THR A 77 -8.99 -0.64 4.72
CA THR A 77 -8.29 -1.90 4.95
C THR A 77 -6.93 -1.62 5.55
N LEU A 78 -6.57 -2.37 6.58
CA LEU A 78 -5.26 -2.27 7.21
C LEU A 78 -4.44 -3.52 6.87
N VAL A 79 -3.29 -3.33 6.25
CA VAL A 79 -2.40 -4.37 5.75
C VAL A 79 -1.13 -4.37 6.58
N ARG A 80 -0.74 -5.54 7.10
CA ARG A 80 0.55 -5.68 7.81
C ARG A 80 1.69 -5.77 6.79
N VAL A 81 2.76 -5.02 7.02
CA VAL A 81 3.98 -5.01 6.19
C VAL A 81 5.14 -5.53 7.04
N VAL A 82 5.77 -6.59 6.58
CA VAL A 82 6.86 -7.27 7.28
C VAL A 82 8.12 -7.31 6.40
N PRO A 83 9.33 -7.13 6.96
CA PRO A 83 10.55 -7.35 6.21
C PRO A 83 10.69 -8.83 5.85
N ILE A 84 11.11 -9.12 4.62
CA ILE A 84 11.54 -10.47 4.22
C ILE A 84 13.05 -10.53 4.45
N GLU A 85 13.51 -11.59 5.12
CA GLU A 85 14.93 -11.84 5.41
C GLU A 85 15.67 -12.43 4.21
#